data_AF-W4P483-F1
#
_entry.id   AF-W4P483-F1
#
_cell.length_a   1.000
_cell.length_b   1.000
_cell.length_c   1.000
_cell.angle_alpha   90.00
_cell.angle_beta   90.00
_cell.angle_gamma   90.00
#
_symmetry.space_group_name_H-M   'P 1'
#
loop_
_entity.id
_entity.type
_entity.pdbx_description
1 polymer ?
#
loop_
_entity_poly.entity_id
_entity_poly.type
_entity_poly.pdbx_seq_one_letter_code
_entity_poly.pdbx_strand_id
1 'polypeptide(L)' 'MKHLYKVIHSIPEEMKVPFQMFVAGFKYREIAEKLNLPMGTVKSRLFFIRKRLKEELKDFS' A
#
# COMPACT_ATOMS: atom_id res chain seq x y z
N MET A 1 -6.64 -0.39 17.68
CA MET A 1 -7.28 -0.86 16.43
C MET A 1 -7.93 0.25 15.59
N LYS A 2 -8.76 1.15 16.12
CA LYS A 2 -9.53 2.15 15.32
C LYS A 2 -8.70 3.12 14.43
N HIS A 3 -7.44 3.44 14.77
CA HIS A 3 -6.64 4.40 14.00
C HIS A 3 -6.01 3.83 12.72
N LEU A 4 -5.58 2.57 12.72
CA LEU A 4 -5.02 1.92 11.53
C LEU A 4 -6.07 1.86 10.40
N TYR A 5 -7.33 1.62 10.75
CA TYR A 5 -8.45 1.68 9.81
C TYR A 5 -8.60 3.07 9.19
N LYS A 6 -8.50 4.17 9.97
CA LYS A 6 -8.56 5.54 9.42
C LYS A 6 -7.46 5.80 8.40
N VAL A 7 -6.22 5.39 8.68
CA VAL A 7 -5.10 5.57 7.75
C VAL A 7 -5.34 4.76 6.48
N ILE A 8 -5.78 3.51 6.60
CA ILE A 8 -6.14 2.67 5.45
C ILE A 8 -7.29 3.28 4.65
N HIS A 9 -8.32 3.84 5.29
CA HIS A 9 -9.43 4.50 4.60
C HIS A 9 -9.02 5.81 3.90
N SER A 10 -7.99 6.50 4.38
CA SER A 10 -7.47 7.75 3.78
C SER A 10 -6.58 7.54 2.55
N ILE A 11 -6.19 6.30 2.26
CA ILE A 11 -5.39 5.94 1.09
C ILE A 11 -6.34 5.81 -0.12
N PRO A 12 -6.00 6.35 -1.30
CA PRO A 12 -6.77 6.12 -2.52
C PRO A 12 -6.91 4.63 -2.84
N GLU A 13 -8.07 4.18 -3.32
CA GLU A 13 -8.36 2.76 -3.57
C GLU A 13 -7.36 2.13 -4.57
N GLU A 14 -6.96 2.90 -5.57
CA GLU A 14 -5.93 2.54 -6.56
C GLU A 14 -4.56 2.19 -5.95
N MET A 15 -4.27 2.70 -4.75
CA MET A 15 -3.05 2.37 -4.01
C MET A 15 -3.29 1.21 -3.03
N LYS A 16 -4.51 1.07 -2.49
CA LYS A 16 -4.87 -0.02 -1.57
C LYS A 16 -4.81 -1.39 -2.23
N VAL A 17 -5.32 -1.52 -3.45
CA VAL A 17 -5.39 -2.82 -4.15
C VAL A 17 -3.99 -3.44 -4.31
N PRO A 18 -2.97 -2.76 -4.85
CA PRO A 18 -1.59 -3.28 -4.88
C PRO A 18 -1.05 -3.65 -3.50
N PHE A 19 -1.38 -2.88 -2.46
CA PHE A 19 -0.92 -3.11 -1.10
C PHE A 19 -1.54 -4.34 -0.45
N GLN A 20 -2.86 -4.53 -0.60
CA GLN A 20 -3.55 -5.72 -0.12
C GLN A 20 -3.02 -6.99 -0.80
N MET A 21 -2.80 -6.94 -2.12
CA MET A 21 -2.19 -8.05 -2.84
C MET A 21 -0.78 -8.36 -2.33
N PHE A 22 0.03 -7.33 -2.08
CA PHE A 22 1.36 -7.53 -1.50
C PHE A 22 1.31 -8.19 -0.11
N VAL A 23 0.40 -7.74 0.77
CA VAL A 23 0.20 -8.34 2.10
C VAL A 23 -0.32 -9.78 2.00
N ALA A 24 -1.10 -10.09 0.97
CA ALA A 24 -1.57 -11.45 0.66
C ALA A 24 -0.47 -12.36 0.06
N GLY A 25 0.75 -11.87 -0.12
CA GLY A 25 1.91 -12.65 -0.56
C GLY A 25 2.21 -12.61 -2.06
N PHE A 26 1.49 -11.81 -2.84
CA PHE A 26 1.78 -11.64 -4.26
C PHE A 26 3.12 -10.92 -4.48
N LYS A 27 3.91 -11.39 -5.43
CA LYS A 27 5.15 -10.74 -5.87
C LYS A 27 4.83 -9.48 -6.67
N TYR A 28 5.74 -8.51 -6.67
CA TYR A 28 5.55 -7.26 -7.41
C TYR A 28 5.25 -7.46 -8.89
N ARG A 29 5.82 -8.50 -9.52
CA ARG A 29 5.57 -8.84 -10.92
C ARG A 29 4.13 -9.28 -11.16
N GLU A 30 3.62 -10.15 -10.29
CA GLU A 30 2.26 -10.68 -10.36
C GLU A 30 1.23 -9.56 -10.13
N ILE A 31 1.54 -8.62 -9.24
CA ILE A 31 0.70 -7.43 -9.01
C ILE A 31 0.70 -6.51 -10.23
N ALA A 32 1.88 -6.26 -10.82
CA ALA A 32 2.04 -5.42 -12.01
C ALA A 32 1.27 -6.00 -13.19
N GLU A 33 1.41 -7.29 -13.45
CA GLU A 33 0.70 -8.00 -14.52
C GLU A 33 -0.81 -8.02 -14.29
N LYS A 34 -1.26 -8.38 -13.08
CA LYS A 34 -2.70 -8.51 -12.77
C LYS A 34 -3.45 -7.19 -12.79
N LEU A 35 -2.77 -6.08 -12.47
CA LEU A 35 -3.36 -4.74 -12.48
C LEU A 35 -3.05 -3.98 -13.77
N ASN A 36 -2.33 -4.58 -14.72
CA ASN A 36 -1.82 -3.94 -15.93
C ASN A 36 -1.08 -2.61 -15.63
N LEU A 37 -0.21 -2.65 -14.62
CA LEU A 37 0.58 -1.51 -14.16
C LEU A 37 2.07 -1.73 -14.44
N PRO A 38 2.84 -0.66 -14.70
CA PRO A 38 4.30 -0.75 -14.68
C PRO A 38 4.81 -1.22 -13.31
N MET A 39 5.86 -2.05 -13.31
CA MET A 39 6.53 -2.49 -12.08
C MET A 39 6.98 -1.31 -11.19
N GLY A 40 7.43 -0.21 -11.81
CA GLY A 40 7.78 1.02 -11.11
C GLY A 40 6.61 1.64 -10.34
N THR A 41 5.41 1.60 -10.92
CA THR A 41 4.16 2.09 -10.30
C THR A 41 3.76 1.24 -9.10
N VAL A 42 3.91 -0.09 -9.18
CA VAL A 42 3.65 -0.97 -8.03
C VAL A 42 4.60 -0.65 -6.88
N LYS A 43 5.90 -0.53 -7.18
CA LYS A 43 6.92 -0.19 -6.16
C LYS A 43 6.66 1.16 -5.51
N SER A 44 6.36 2.20 -6.29
CA SER A 44 6.11 3.54 -5.75
C SER A 44 4.85 3.56 -4.88
N ARG A 45 3.74 2.94 -5.31
CA ARG A 45 2.51 2.83 -4.52
C ARG A 45 2.74 2.14 -3.17
N LEU A 46 3.47 1.03 -3.16
CA LEU A 46 3.80 0.32 -1.91
C LEU A 46 4.72 1.14 -1.00
N PHE A 47 5.71 1.83 -1.58
CA PHE A 47 6.62 2.70 -0.83
C PHE A 47 5.84 3.84 -0.13
N PHE A 48 4.96 4.53 -0.86
CA PHE A 48 4.16 5.62 -0.32
C PHE A 48 3.27 5.17 0.84
N ILE A 49 2.60 4.02 0.71
CA ILE A 49 1.75 3.49 1.79
C ILE A 49 2.59 3.15 3.03
N ARG A 50 3.74 2.50 2.87
CA ARG A 50 4.62 2.16 4.00
C ARG A 50 5.17 3.42 4.69
N LYS A 51 5.53 4.45 3.91
CA LYS A 51 5.98 5.74 4.43
C LYS A 51 4.88 6.41 5.25
N ARG A 52 3.67 6.50 4.71
CA ARG A 52 2.52 7.10 5.41
C ARG A 52 2.15 6.35 6.68
N LEU A 53 2.11 5.02 6.64
CA LEU A 53 1.87 4.20 7.83
C LEU A 53 2.95 4.43 8.91
N LYS A 54 4.21 4.58 8.51
CA LYS A 54 5.32 4.84 9.43
C LYS A 54 5.24 6.24 10.06
N GLU A 55 4.86 7.26 9.29
CA GLU A 55 4.65 8.63 9.78
C GLU A 55 3.53 8.66 10.80
N GLU A 56 2.38 8.08 10.47
CA GLU A 56 1.24 7.99 11.38
C GLU A 56 1.61 7.25 12.66
N LEU A 57 2.32 6.12 12.58
CA LEU A 57 2.76 5.37 13.77
C LEU A 57 3.81 6.09 14.61
N LYS A 58 4.64 6.96 14.00
CA LYS A 58 5.62 7.78 14.72
C LYS A 58 4.96 8.87 15.56
N ASP A 59 3.86 9.44 15.08
CA ASP A 59 3.10 10.45 15.83
C ASP A 59 2.36 9.86 17.05
N PHE A 60 2.39 8.53 17.24
CA PHE A 60 1.88 7.84 18.44
C PHE A 60 3.00 7.37 19.40
N SER A 61 4.27 7.69 19.14
CA SER A 61 5.41 7.33 20.00
C SER A 61 5.79 8.46 20.95
#